data_AF-A0A8T5UD99-F1
#
_entry.id   AF-A0A8T5UD99-F1
#
_cell.length_a   1.000
_cell.length_b   1.000
_cell.length_c   1.000
_cell.angle_alpha   90.00
_cell.angle_beta   90.00
_cell.angle_gamma   90.00
#
_symmetry.space_group_name_H-M   'P 1'
#
loop_
_entity.id
_entity.type
_entity.pdbx_description
1 polymer ?
#
loop_
_entity_poly.entity_id
_entity_poly.type
_entity_poly.pdbx_seq_one_letter_code
_entity_poly.pdbx_strand_id
1 'polypeptide(L)'
;VPRVYLKPYEYKGEPIIYSEIGGFGYDFNEDIEKKWGYGSLIEDSEGFFERVLELLKEFDARKEWIQGFCYTELYDQFQEINGLLTFDRKPKFPPHKLKERLDNMFF
;
A
#
# COMPACT_ATOMS: atom_id res chain seq x y z
N VAL A 1 -3.19 -19.37 -6.33
CA VAL A 1 -4.57 -19.14 -6.82
C VAL A 1 -5.37 -18.29 -5.83
N PRO A 2 -6.21 -17.37 -6.32
CA PRO A 2 -7.06 -16.51 -5.50
C PRO A 2 -8.05 -17.28 -4.65
N ARG A 3 -8.19 -16.82 -3.40
CA ARG A 3 -9.20 -17.30 -2.45
C ARG A 3 -10.27 -16.25 -2.17
N VAL A 4 -10.57 -15.41 -3.16
CA VAL A 4 -11.55 -14.31 -3.07
C VAL A 4 -12.96 -14.71 -3.57
N TYR A 5 -13.10 -15.93 -4.09
CA TYR A 5 -14.37 -16.44 -4.62
C TYR A 5 -15.10 -17.27 -3.56
N LEU A 6 -16.40 -17.01 -3.38
CA LEU A 6 -17.28 -17.86 -2.59
C LEU A 6 -17.74 -19.05 -3.41
N LYS A 7 -17.85 -20.23 -2.77
CA LYS A 7 -18.43 -21.41 -3.42
C LYS A 7 -19.87 -21.12 -3.88
N PRO A 8 -20.31 -21.64 -5.04
CA PRO A 8 -19.60 -22.58 -5.92
C PRO A 8 -18.70 -21.91 -6.99
N TYR A 9 -18.48 -20.60 -6.91
CA TYR A 9 -17.63 -19.89 -7.86
C TYR A 9 -16.15 -20.14 -7.57
N GLU A 10 -15.33 -20.08 -8.62
CA GLU A 10 -13.89 -20.29 -8.55
C GLU A 10 -13.18 -19.37 -9.55
N TYR A 11 -11.89 -19.19 -9.33
CA TYR A 11 -11.02 -18.49 -10.25
C TYR A 11 -10.87 -19.26 -11.56
N LYS A 12 -11.12 -18.60 -12.70
CA LYS A 12 -11.06 -19.20 -14.05
C LYS A 12 -9.94 -18.62 -14.92
N GLY A 13 -9.00 -17.90 -14.33
CA GLY A 13 -7.87 -17.28 -15.04
C GLY A 13 -8.11 -15.83 -15.46
N GLU A 14 -9.17 -15.19 -14.98
CA GLU A 14 -9.41 -13.76 -15.19
C GLU A 14 -8.32 -12.88 -14.53
N PRO A 15 -8.03 -11.68 -15.04
CA PRO A 15 -7.14 -10.75 -14.35
C PRO A 15 -7.82 -10.20 -13.09
N ILE A 16 -7.08 -10.11 -11.97
CA ILE A 16 -7.56 -9.48 -10.73
C ILE A 16 -6.82 -8.18 -10.49
N ILE A 17 -7.58 -7.14 -10.18
CA ILE A 17 -7.08 -5.85 -9.68
C ILE A 17 -7.48 -5.72 -8.22
N TYR A 18 -6.51 -5.40 -7.36
CA TYR A 18 -6.79 -5.02 -5.99
C TYR A 18 -7.02 -3.50 -5.93
N SER A 19 -8.29 -3.10 -5.88
CA SER A 19 -8.67 -1.68 -5.94
C SER A 19 -8.29 -0.87 -4.70
N GLU A 20 -7.92 -1.52 -3.59
CA GLU A 20 -7.49 -0.87 -2.37
C GLU A 20 -6.43 -1.72 -1.67
N ILE A 21 -5.26 -1.14 -1.43
CA ILE A 21 -4.15 -1.74 -0.68
C ILE A 21 -3.44 -0.67 0.14
N GLY A 22 -2.58 -1.08 1.07
CA GLY A 22 -1.79 -0.17 1.90
C GLY A 22 -2.42 -0.02 3.27
N GLY A 23 -2.75 1.20 3.67
CA GLY A 23 -3.38 1.46 4.96
C GLY A 23 -2.41 1.50 6.15
N PHE A 24 -1.09 1.45 5.93
CA PHE A 24 -0.11 1.50 7.01
C PHE A 24 -0.05 2.88 7.66
N GLY A 25 -0.26 2.97 8.97
CA GLY A 25 -0.26 4.26 9.67
C GLY A 25 1.15 4.76 9.96
N TYR A 26 1.48 5.98 9.52
CA TYR A 26 2.71 6.69 9.85
C TYR A 26 2.44 8.19 10.02
N ASP A 27 2.63 8.70 11.24
CA ASP A 27 2.45 10.12 11.57
C ASP A 27 3.75 10.86 11.32
N PHE A 28 3.88 11.41 10.11
CA PHE A 28 5.11 12.04 9.63
C PHE A 28 5.47 13.33 10.38
N ASN A 29 4.47 14.10 10.83
CA ASN A 29 4.68 15.38 11.51
C ASN A 29 4.67 15.26 13.03
N GLU A 30 4.27 14.09 13.56
CA GLU A 30 4.13 13.83 15.00
C GLU A 30 3.12 14.75 15.70
N ASP A 31 2.12 15.26 14.97
CA ASP A 31 1.16 16.27 15.43
C ASP A 31 -0.28 15.75 15.54
N ILE A 32 -0.52 14.47 15.26
CA ILE A 32 -1.85 13.86 15.29
C ILE A 32 -2.13 13.20 16.64
N GLU A 33 -3.11 13.73 17.39
CA GLU A 33 -3.46 13.22 18.73
C GLU A 33 -4.07 11.81 18.69
N LYS A 34 -5.03 11.59 17.79
CA LYS A 34 -5.70 10.29 17.59
C LYS A 34 -5.29 9.74 16.25
N LYS A 35 -4.40 8.75 16.25
CA LYS A 35 -3.81 8.17 15.05
C LYS A 35 -4.57 6.93 14.62
N TRP A 36 -4.85 6.81 13.32
CA TRP A 36 -5.48 5.63 12.75
C TRP A 36 -4.69 5.12 11.53
N GLY A 37 -4.51 3.80 11.50
CA GLY A 37 -3.93 3.03 10.41
C GLY A 37 -4.08 1.53 10.71
N TYR A 38 -3.94 0.69 9.69
CA TYR A 38 -4.01 -0.76 9.84
C TYR A 38 -2.74 -1.31 10.49
N GLY A 39 -2.93 -2.14 11.52
CA GLY A 39 -1.83 -2.80 12.24
C GLY A 39 -1.11 -1.85 13.19
N SER A 40 0.16 -2.15 13.45
CA SER A 40 1.02 -1.28 14.26
C SER A 40 1.39 -0.01 13.50
N LEU A 41 1.41 1.11 14.21
CA LEU A 41 1.92 2.37 13.66
C LEU A 41 3.42 2.25 13.41
N ILE A 42 3.86 2.90 12.33
CA ILE A 42 5.25 2.95 11.91
C ILE A 42 5.88 4.23 12.46
N GLU A 43 7.13 4.12 12.88
CA GLU A 43 7.82 5.17 13.63
C GLU A 43 8.56 6.17 12.72
N ASP A 44 9.01 5.73 11.55
CA ASP A 44 9.84 6.56 10.68
C ASP A 44 9.61 6.34 9.17
N SER A 45 10.18 7.25 8.38
CA SER A 45 10.08 7.30 6.93
C SER A 45 10.65 6.07 6.22
N GLU A 46 11.72 5.48 6.77
CA GLU A 46 12.35 4.29 6.17
C GLU A 46 11.52 3.04 6.42
N GLY A 47 11.03 2.86 7.66
CA GLY A 47 10.10 1.80 8.02
C GLY A 47 8.81 1.88 7.21
N PHE A 48 8.32 3.09 6.92
CA PHE A 48 7.12 3.28 6.10
C PHE A 48 7.38 2.86 4.65
N PHE A 49 8.51 3.28 4.09
CA PHE A 49 8.95 2.85 2.77
C PHE A 49 9.10 1.32 2.66
N GLU A 50 9.81 0.70 3.60
CA GLU A 50 10.02 -0.76 3.59
C GLU A 50 8.70 -1.52 3.71
N ARG A 51 7.77 -1.06 4.55
CA ARG A 51 6.46 -1.70 4.68
C ARG A 51 5.63 -1.64 3.40
N VAL A 52 5.61 -0.48 2.74
CA VAL A 52 4.95 -0.31 1.43
C VAL A 52 5.59 -1.22 0.39
N LEU A 53 6.92 -1.26 0.35
CA LEU A 53 7.66 -2.09 -0.60
C LEU A 53 7.44 -3.60 -0.36
N GLU A 54 7.44 -4.06 0.88
CA GLU A 54 7.14 -5.46 1.24
C GLU A 54 5.77 -5.89 0.72
N LEU A 55 4.74 -5.07 0.93
CA LEU A 55 3.40 -5.33 0.40
C LEU A 55 3.43 -5.50 -1.13
N LEU A 56 4.13 -4.61 -1.82
CA LEU A 56 4.22 -4.65 -3.27
C LEU A 56 5.02 -5.86 -3.77
N LYS A 57 6.07 -6.29 -3.05
CA LYS A 57 6.79 -7.54 -3.37
C LYS A 57 5.89 -8.76 -3.23
N GLU A 58 5.04 -8.80 -2.21
CA GLU A 58 4.05 -9.88 -2.06
C GLU A 58 3.07 -9.89 -3.24
N PHE A 59 2.68 -8.72 -3.74
CA PHE A 59 1.80 -8.63 -4.91
C PHE A 59 2.52 -9.09 -6.19
N ASP A 60 3.77 -8.68 -6.40
CA ASP A 60 4.59 -9.12 -7.54
C ASP A 60 4.81 -10.64 -7.53
N ALA A 61 5.03 -11.24 -6.37
CA ALA A 61 5.13 -12.69 -6.21
C ALA A 61 3.84 -13.44 -6.62
N ARG A 62 2.70 -12.72 -6.76
CA ARG A 62 1.39 -13.25 -7.17
C ARG A 62 0.96 -12.69 -8.54
N LYS A 63 1.89 -12.14 -9.34
CA LYS A 63 1.60 -11.51 -10.63
C LYS A 63 0.95 -12.42 -11.68
N GLU A 64 0.99 -13.74 -11.52
CA GLU A 64 0.25 -14.64 -12.42
C GLU A 64 -1.27 -14.37 -12.44
N TRP A 65 -1.82 -13.75 -11.39
CA TRP A 65 -3.25 -13.46 -11.25
C TRP A 65 -3.54 -12.05 -10.74
N ILE A 66 -2.59 -11.39 -10.07
CA ILE A 66 -2.66 -9.96 -9.76
C ILE A 66 -2.09 -9.17 -10.93
N GLN A 67 -2.95 -8.43 -11.62
CA GLN A 67 -2.59 -7.67 -12.82
C GLN A 67 -2.64 -6.15 -12.61
N GLY A 68 -2.92 -5.71 -11.38
CA GLY A 68 -2.88 -4.31 -11.00
C GLY A 68 -3.30 -4.09 -9.56
N PHE A 69 -3.03 -2.89 -9.05
CA PHE A 69 -3.44 -2.46 -7.73
C PHE A 69 -3.64 -0.94 -7.69
N CYS A 70 -4.38 -0.48 -6.69
CA CYS A 70 -4.46 0.94 -6.33
C CYS A 70 -4.08 1.07 -4.86
N TYR A 71 -2.99 1.82 -4.60
CA TYR A 71 -2.59 2.14 -3.23
C TYR A 71 -3.54 3.21 -2.71
N THR A 72 -4.25 2.88 -1.63
CA THR A 72 -5.22 3.77 -1.02
C THR A 72 -4.81 4.02 0.44
N GLU A 73 -4.62 5.26 0.88
CA GLU A 73 -4.88 6.52 0.15
C GLU A 73 -3.62 7.27 -0.31
N LEU A 74 -3.82 8.29 -1.16
CA LEU A 74 -2.72 9.09 -1.69
C LEU A 74 -2.14 10.04 -0.63
N TYR A 75 -2.98 10.65 0.20
CA TYR A 75 -2.58 11.62 1.22
C TYR A 75 -3.45 11.47 2.47
N ASP A 76 -2.93 11.82 3.63
CA ASP A 76 -3.63 11.67 4.91
C ASP A 76 -4.95 12.45 4.99
N GLN A 77 -5.91 11.91 5.76
CA GLN A 77 -7.21 12.50 6.05
C GLN A 77 -7.44 12.57 7.57
N PHE A 78 -7.21 13.75 8.16
CA PHE A 78 -7.41 13.98 9.59
C PHE A 78 -6.65 12.94 10.46
N GLN A 79 -7.35 12.06 11.19
CA GLN A 79 -6.76 10.98 11.98
C GLN A 79 -6.15 9.84 11.13
N GLU A 80 -6.56 9.71 9.88
CA GLU A 80 -6.12 8.64 8.98
C GLU A 80 -4.76 9.04 8.38
N ILE A 81 -3.71 8.48 8.95
CA ILE A 81 -2.31 8.81 8.69
C ILE A 81 -1.65 7.74 7.79
N ASN A 82 -2.42 7.16 6.89
CA ASN A 82 -2.04 6.01 6.06
C ASN A 82 -1.74 6.39 4.59
N GLY A 83 -1.77 7.68 4.28
CA GLY A 83 -1.43 8.20 2.96
C GLY A 83 0.07 8.08 2.65
N LEU A 84 0.41 7.97 1.37
CA LEU A 84 1.81 8.10 0.91
C LEU A 84 2.35 9.51 1.10
N LEU A 85 1.45 10.49 1.17
CA LEU A 85 1.72 11.89 1.45
C LEU A 85 1.05 12.32 2.76
N THR A 86 1.57 13.37 3.38
CA THR A 86 0.88 14.07 4.48
C THR A 86 -0.38 14.77 3.98
N PHE A 87 -1.18 15.30 4.91
CA PHE A 87 -2.36 16.13 4.61
C PHE A 87 -2.06 17.27 3.61
N ASP A 88 -0.90 17.91 3.75
CA ASP A 88 -0.41 18.98 2.87
C ASP A 88 0.34 18.47 1.62
N ARG A 89 0.19 17.19 1.28
CA ARG A 89 0.80 16.51 0.12
C ARG A 89 2.32 16.49 0.14
N LYS A 90 2.94 16.53 1.32
CA LYS A 90 4.38 16.30 1.48
C LYS A 90 4.65 14.78 1.44
N PRO A 91 5.56 14.28 0.59
CA PRO A 91 5.88 12.87 0.57
C PRO A 91 6.44 12.37 1.90
N LYS A 92 5.93 11.24 2.41
CA LYS A 92 6.41 10.62 3.65
C LYS A 92 7.74 9.88 3.48
N PHE A 93 8.11 9.57 2.25
CA PHE A 93 9.44 9.14 1.81
C PHE A 93 9.70 9.67 0.39
N PRO A 94 10.95 9.71 -0.09
CA PRO A 94 11.26 10.18 -1.44
C PRO A 94 10.58 9.30 -2.52
N PRO A 95 9.68 9.84 -3.37
CA PRO A 95 8.91 9.02 -4.32
C PRO A 95 9.76 8.24 -5.34
N HIS A 96 10.94 8.75 -5.69
CA HIS A 96 11.85 8.09 -6.61
C HIS A 96 12.32 6.72 -6.09
N LYS A 97 12.49 6.56 -4.77
CA LYS A 97 12.86 5.26 -4.16
C LYS A 97 11.83 4.19 -4.54
N LEU A 98 10.54 4.51 -4.47
CA LEU A 98 9.49 3.55 -4.81
C LEU A 98 9.43 3.29 -6.33
N LYS A 99 9.56 4.35 -7.14
CA LYS A 99 9.58 4.23 -8.60
C LYS A 99 10.68 3.28 -9.08
N GLU A 100 11.91 3.46 -8.61
CA GLU A 100 13.06 2.62 -9.00
C GLU A 100 12.83 1.12 -8.72
N ARG A 101 12.10 0.81 -7.63
CA ARG A 101 11.74 -0.59 -7.31
C ARG A 101 10.65 -1.11 -8.25
N LEU A 102 9.62 -0.30 -8.47
CA LEU A 102 8.48 -0.67 -9.33
C LEU A 102 8.88 -0.85 -10.80
N ASP A 103 9.87 -0.11 -11.30
CA ASP A 103 10.41 -0.26 -12.66
C ASP A 103 10.99 -1.68 -12.93
N ASN A 104 11.23 -2.47 -11.88
CA ASN A 104 11.74 -3.84 -11.94
C ASN A 104 10.74 -4.88 -11.40
N MET A 105 9.46 -4.54 -11.26
CA MET A 105 8.42 -5.39 -10.67
C MET A 105 7.16 -5.45 -11.55
N PHE A 106 6.32 -6.44 -11.27
CA PHE A 106 5.01 -6.75 -11.88
C PHE A 106 5.05 -7.19 -13.34
N PHE A 107 5.95 -6.64 -14.16
CA PHE A 107 6.10 -6.96 -15.59
C PHE A 107 7.56 -6.89 -16.03
#